data_AF-A0A6I5RJ35-F1
#
_entry.id   AF-A0A6I5RJ35-F1
#
_cell.length_a   1.000
_cell.length_b   1.000
_cell.length_c   1.000
_cell.angle_alpha   90.00
_cell.angle_beta   90.00
_cell.angle_gamma   90.00
#
_symmetry.space_group_name_H-M   'P 1'
#
loop_
_entity.id
_entity.type
_entity.pdbx_description
1 polymer ?
#
loop_
_entity_poly.entity_id
_entity_poly.type
_entity_poly.pdbx_seq_one_letter_code
_entity_poly.pdbx_strand_id
1 'polypeptide(L)'
;EKIELPDARTTAAPRQGNRPGLAIGILKEIEKLLRDWQRELQELTLRIQDIRLEGPVIDGWLDSQPEATPKHPGFLQHAELTDLQSYVDTIHPSPQGSGEISERVAYRLCHLDTDGQVRCQECPVDQVASVSLAIARHQKLRQLLSRKQHLELRLGQLAETLVTVHGHLKESDRKFR
;
A
#
# COMPACT_ATOMS: atom_id res chain seq x y z
N GLU A 1 -10.59 -78.54 -29.81
CA GLU A 1 -10.70 -77.19 -29.23
C GLU A 1 -9.31 -76.67 -28.89
N LYS A 2 -8.87 -75.62 -29.58
CA LYS A 2 -7.58 -74.98 -29.35
C LYS A 2 -7.91 -73.56 -28.90
N ILE A 3 -7.71 -73.27 -27.62
CA ILE A 3 -7.99 -71.94 -27.05
C ILE A 3 -6.74 -71.09 -27.28
N GLU A 4 -6.83 -70.16 -28.23
CA GLU A 4 -5.81 -69.13 -28.46
C GLU A 4 -5.92 -68.03 -27.39
N LEU A 5 -4.79 -67.79 -26.72
CA LEU A 5 -4.54 -66.67 -25.83
C LEU A 5 -4.46 -65.37 -26.65
N PRO A 6 -5.14 -64.28 -26.29
CA PRO A 6 -4.85 -62.97 -26.85
C PRO A 6 -3.66 -62.34 -26.14
N ASP A 7 -2.53 -62.28 -26.86
CA ASP A 7 -1.33 -61.51 -26.50
C ASP A 7 -1.59 -60.03 -26.80
N ALA A 8 -2.32 -59.36 -25.91
CA ALA A 8 -2.63 -57.94 -26.04
C ALA A 8 -1.52 -57.11 -25.38
N ARG A 9 -0.52 -56.77 -26.21
CA ARG A 9 0.48 -55.73 -25.97
C ARG A 9 -0.12 -54.57 -25.19
N THR A 10 0.33 -54.42 -23.94
CA THR A 10 0.16 -53.20 -23.16
C THR A 10 0.70 -52.04 -24.00
N THR A 11 -0.19 -51.25 -24.59
CA THR A 11 0.15 -49.96 -25.17
C THR A 11 0.56 -49.07 -24.01
N ALA A 12 1.87 -49.00 -23.77
CA ALA A 12 2.45 -48.08 -22.80
C ALA A 12 1.96 -46.68 -23.14
N ALA A 13 1.14 -46.12 -22.24
CA ALA A 13 0.61 -44.78 -22.37
C ALA A 13 1.78 -43.80 -22.60
N PRO A 14 1.66 -42.86 -23.57
CA PRO A 14 2.71 -41.87 -23.80
C PRO A 14 2.89 -41.07 -22.51
N ARG A 15 4.10 -41.15 -21.95
CA ARG A 15 4.49 -40.48 -20.70
C ARG A 15 4.06 -39.01 -20.78
N GLN A 16 3.20 -38.59 -19.87
CA GLN A 16 2.74 -37.20 -19.71
C GLN A 16 3.88 -36.19 -19.44
N GLY A 17 5.13 -36.63 -19.39
CA GLY A 17 6.31 -35.84 -19.03
C GLY A 17 6.87 -34.93 -20.13
N ASN A 18 6.25 -34.83 -21.31
CA ASN A 18 6.81 -34.00 -22.37
C ASN A 18 5.74 -33.40 -23.31
N ARG A 19 4.85 -32.55 -22.78
CA ARG A 19 3.92 -31.79 -23.62
C ARG A 19 4.58 -30.45 -23.99
N PRO A 20 5.23 -30.31 -25.16
CA PRO A 20 5.84 -29.03 -25.58
C PRO A 20 4.81 -27.88 -25.59
N GLY A 21 3.53 -28.19 -25.84
CA GLY A 21 2.44 -27.21 -25.77
C GLY A 21 2.25 -26.60 -24.38
N LEU A 22 2.49 -27.35 -23.30
CA LEU A 22 2.42 -26.82 -21.93
C LEU A 22 3.58 -25.86 -21.66
N ALA A 23 4.81 -26.23 -22.02
CA ALA A 23 5.98 -25.38 -21.85
C ALA A 23 5.87 -24.07 -22.63
N ILE A 24 5.39 -24.12 -23.88
CA ILE A 24 5.12 -22.93 -24.69
C ILE A 24 3.99 -22.08 -24.05
N GLY A 25 2.96 -22.72 -23.51
CA GLY A 25 1.88 -22.04 -22.79
C GLY A 25 2.41 -21.25 -21.60
N ILE A 26 3.19 -21.89 -20.72
CA ILE A 26 3.80 -21.26 -19.55
C ILE A 26 4.70 -20.09 -19.96
N LEU A 27 5.53 -20.24 -21.01
CA LEU A 27 6.38 -19.14 -21.48
C LEU A 27 5.57 -17.92 -21.93
N LYS A 28 4.45 -18.14 -22.62
CA LYS A 28 3.53 -17.05 -23.02
C LYS A 28 2.84 -16.40 -21.83
N GLU A 29 2.48 -17.17 -20.82
CA GLU A 29 1.92 -16.64 -19.57
C GLU A 29 2.95 -15.78 -18.82
N ILE A 30 4.19 -16.26 -18.71
CA ILE A 30 5.29 -15.50 -18.11
C ILE A 30 5.54 -14.20 -18.90
N GLU A 31 5.58 -14.27 -20.24
CA GLU A 31 5.73 -13.10 -21.09
C GLU A 31 4.62 -12.07 -20.84
N LYS A 32 3.36 -12.54 -20.77
CA LYS A 32 2.21 -11.68 -20.48
C LYS A 32 2.36 -11.00 -19.12
N LEU A 33 2.67 -11.76 -18.06
CA LEU A 33 2.86 -11.22 -16.71
C LEU A 33 3.98 -10.17 -16.68
N LEU A 34 5.10 -10.42 -17.36
CA LEU A 34 6.22 -9.51 -17.43
C LEU A 34 5.84 -8.19 -18.13
N ARG A 35 5.10 -8.26 -19.24
CA ARG A 35 4.58 -7.08 -19.94
C ARG A 35 3.63 -6.27 -19.06
N ASP A 36 2.76 -6.94 -18.31
CA ASP A 36 1.80 -6.28 -17.42
C ASP A 36 2.51 -5.55 -16.27
N TRP A 37 3.49 -6.19 -15.61
CA TRP A 37 4.28 -5.53 -14.55
C TRP A 37 5.13 -4.37 -15.08
N GLN A 38 5.71 -4.49 -16.27
CA GLN A 38 6.46 -3.40 -16.89
C GLN A 38 5.56 -2.19 -17.19
N ARG A 39 4.35 -2.42 -17.73
CA ARG A 39 3.38 -1.35 -17.98
C ARG A 39 2.96 -0.68 -16.68
N GLU A 40 2.65 -1.47 -15.65
CA GLU A 40 2.29 -0.96 -14.33
C GLU A 40 3.43 -0.14 -13.71
N LEU A 41 4.69 -0.60 -13.85
CA LEU A 41 5.85 0.13 -13.34
C LEU A 41 6.03 1.50 -14.01
N GLN A 42 5.80 1.57 -15.33
CA GLN A 42 5.80 2.83 -16.08
C GLN A 42 4.70 3.77 -15.59
N GLU A 43 3.49 3.25 -15.42
CA GLU A 43 2.35 4.01 -14.92
C GLU A 43 2.58 4.55 -13.51
N LEU A 44 3.10 3.72 -12.59
CA LEU A 44 3.46 4.16 -11.24
C LEU A 44 4.53 5.25 -11.27
N THR A 45 5.50 5.16 -12.18
CA THR A 45 6.56 6.17 -12.32
C THR A 45 5.98 7.52 -12.74
N LEU A 46 5.02 7.54 -13.69
CA LEU A 46 4.32 8.76 -14.08
C LEU A 46 3.49 9.32 -12.92
N ARG A 47 2.67 8.49 -12.27
CA ARG A 47 1.85 8.92 -11.11
C ARG A 47 2.69 9.49 -9.97
N ILE A 48 3.88 8.94 -9.73
CA ILE A 48 4.82 9.47 -8.73
C ILE A 48 5.32 10.86 -9.14
N GLN A 49 5.60 11.09 -10.43
CA GLN A 49 5.99 12.40 -10.94
C GLN A 49 4.86 13.40 -10.80
N ASP A 50 3.63 13.01 -11.15
CA ASP A 50 2.45 13.88 -11.05
C ASP A 50 2.25 14.40 -9.61
N ILE A 51 2.30 13.53 -8.60
CA ILE A 51 2.15 13.94 -7.19
C ILE A 51 3.24 14.93 -6.77
N ARG A 52 4.47 14.77 -7.29
CA ARG A 52 5.56 15.70 -6.99
C ARG A 52 5.36 17.08 -7.63
N LEU A 53 4.61 17.15 -8.73
CA LEU A 53 4.25 18.41 -9.40
C LEU A 53 3.03 19.08 -8.74
N GLU A 54 2.17 18.34 -8.05
CA GLU A 54 0.98 18.89 -7.35
C GLU A 54 1.32 19.84 -6.18
N GLY A 55 2.53 19.76 -5.60
CA GLY A 55 3.00 20.67 -4.58
C GLY A 55 3.82 20.02 -3.46
N PRO A 56 3.95 20.69 -2.29
CA PRO A 56 4.79 20.19 -1.20
C PRO A 56 4.21 18.91 -0.59
N VAL A 57 5.12 18.12 -0.05
CA VAL A 57 4.86 16.82 0.56
C VAL A 57 5.47 16.85 1.96
N ILE A 58 4.67 16.55 2.99
CA ILE A 58 5.08 16.64 4.40
C ILE A 58 4.95 15.26 5.05
N ASP A 59 6.03 14.74 5.63
CA ASP A 59 5.96 13.55 6.48
C ASP A 59 5.66 13.98 7.91
N GLY A 60 4.47 13.65 8.40
CA GLY A 60 4.02 14.05 9.72
C GLY A 60 2.53 13.82 9.92
N TRP A 61 2.03 14.25 11.07
CA TRP A 61 0.63 14.25 11.44
C TRP A 61 0.25 15.53 12.15
N LEU A 62 -1.02 15.91 12.07
CA LEU A 62 -1.57 17.02 12.83
C LEU A 62 -2.14 16.49 14.15
N ASP A 63 -1.76 17.14 15.24
CA ASP A 63 -2.25 16.89 16.59
C ASP A 63 -3.16 18.06 16.99
N SER A 64 -4.43 17.76 17.29
CA SER A 64 -5.38 18.75 17.81
C SER A 64 -5.26 18.81 19.33
N GLN A 65 -4.79 19.94 19.85
CA GLN A 65 -4.84 20.23 21.27
C GLN A 65 -6.22 20.83 21.58
N PRO A 66 -7.02 20.21 22.46
CA PRO A 66 -8.11 20.96 23.07
C PRO A 66 -7.47 22.10 23.86
N GLU A 67 -7.85 23.35 23.59
CA GLU A 67 -7.44 24.43 24.48
C GLU A 67 -8.02 24.13 25.85
N ALA A 68 -7.13 23.89 26.80
CA ALA A 68 -7.50 23.50 28.15
C ALA A 68 -8.37 24.58 28.79
N THR A 69 -9.67 24.34 28.89
CA THR A 69 -10.48 24.92 29.96
C THR A 69 -10.09 24.24 31.29
N PRO A 70 -10.15 24.98 32.42
CA PRO A 70 -9.20 24.79 33.52
C PRO A 70 -9.48 23.57 34.40
N LYS A 71 -8.39 22.89 34.79
CA LYS A 71 -8.11 22.29 36.11
C LYS A 71 -9.30 21.64 36.85
N HIS A 72 -9.75 20.45 36.42
CA HIS A 72 -10.27 19.47 37.38
C HIS A 72 -9.69 18.07 37.08
N PRO A 73 -8.76 17.56 37.92
CA PRO A 73 -8.25 16.20 37.77
C PRO A 73 -9.34 15.23 38.24
N GLY A 74 -10.16 14.75 37.32
CA GLY A 74 -11.20 13.77 37.64
C GLY A 74 -12.26 13.51 36.59
N PHE A 75 -12.37 14.35 35.55
CA PHE A 75 -13.58 14.39 34.72
C PHE A 75 -13.77 13.22 33.72
N LEU A 76 -12.80 12.30 33.58
CA LEU A 76 -12.94 11.17 32.63
C LEU A 76 -12.99 9.78 33.27
N GLN A 77 -13.14 9.69 34.60
CA GLN A 77 -13.36 8.38 35.24
C GLN A 77 -14.77 8.20 35.81
N HIS A 78 -15.52 9.27 36.02
CA HIS A 78 -16.90 9.21 36.50
C HIS A 78 -17.70 10.35 35.86
N ALA A 79 -17.99 10.24 34.56
CA ALA A 79 -18.98 11.11 33.95
C ALA A 79 -20.35 10.73 34.52
N GLU A 80 -20.76 11.41 35.61
CA GLU A 80 -22.15 11.36 36.07
C GLU A 80 -23.05 11.83 34.92
N LEU A 81 -24.12 11.08 34.66
CA LEU A 81 -25.07 11.31 33.56
C LEU A 81 -25.63 12.74 33.50
N THR A 82 -25.60 13.47 34.63
CA THR A 82 -26.07 14.86 34.75
C THR A 82 -25.12 15.87 34.09
N ASP A 83 -23.81 15.63 34.13
CA ASP A 83 -22.80 16.47 33.46
C ASP A 83 -22.70 16.18 31.95
N LEU A 84 -23.06 14.96 31.53
CA LEU A 84 -23.26 14.66 30.10
C LEU A 84 -24.48 15.39 29.54
N GLN A 85 -25.51 15.65 30.36
CA GLN A 85 -26.70 16.37 29.95
C GLN A 85 -26.41 17.86 29.72
N SER A 86 -25.61 18.48 30.60
CA SER A 86 -25.15 19.87 30.41
C SER A 86 -24.22 20.02 29.19
N TYR A 87 -23.39 19.00 28.91
CA TYR A 87 -22.55 18.93 27.70
C TYR A 87 -23.37 18.71 26.41
N VAL A 88 -24.40 17.85 26.45
CA VAL A 88 -25.31 17.65 25.30
C VAL A 88 -26.15 18.90 25.02
N ASP A 89 -26.59 19.61 26.07
CA ASP A 89 -27.31 20.89 25.94
C ASP A 89 -26.42 22.00 25.37
N THR A 90 -25.09 21.94 25.56
CA THR A 90 -24.15 22.85 24.90
C THR A 90 -23.87 22.50 23.45
N ILE A 91 -23.94 21.21 23.08
CA ILE A 91 -23.74 20.75 21.70
C ILE A 91 -25.01 20.95 20.84
N HIS A 92 -26.19 21.04 21.44
CA HIS A 92 -27.44 21.33 20.74
C HIS A 92 -27.94 22.76 21.07
N PRO A 93 -27.51 23.80 20.32
CA PRO A 93 -28.01 25.15 20.56
C PRO A 93 -29.49 25.25 20.13
N SER A 94 -30.35 25.59 21.09
CA SER A 94 -31.67 26.15 20.82
C SER A 94 -31.49 27.45 20.01
N PRO A 95 -32.34 27.75 19.00
CA PRO A 95 -31.98 28.63 17.88
C PRO A 95 -32.12 30.13 18.18
N GLN A 96 -31.67 30.60 19.34
CA GLN A 96 -31.70 32.03 19.70
C GLN A 96 -30.52 32.40 20.60
N GLY A 97 -29.42 32.82 20.00
CA GLY A 97 -28.27 33.36 20.73
C GLY A 97 -26.98 33.30 19.93
N SER A 98 -26.61 34.42 19.32
CA SER A 98 -25.31 34.65 18.69
C SER A 98 -24.19 34.58 19.75
N GLY A 99 -23.66 33.38 19.98
CA GLY A 99 -22.45 33.14 20.75
C GLY A 99 -21.37 32.60 19.82
N GLU A 100 -20.35 33.41 19.55
CA GLU A 100 -19.11 32.98 18.92
C GLU A 100 -18.39 32.00 19.86
N ILE A 101 -18.83 30.74 19.91
CA ILE A 101 -18.02 29.66 20.49
C ILE A 101 -17.03 29.23 19.41
N SER A 102 -16.07 30.10 19.11
CA SER A 102 -14.84 29.70 18.44
C SER A 102 -13.87 29.26 19.53
N GLU A 103 -14.13 28.10 20.12
CA GLU A 103 -13.08 27.36 20.84
C GLU A 103 -12.00 27.05 19.80
N ARG A 104 -10.96 27.87 19.78
CA ARG A 104 -9.88 27.77 18.80
C ARG A 104 -9.08 26.52 19.10
N VAL A 105 -9.45 25.39 18.50
CA VAL A 105 -8.63 24.16 18.55
C VAL A 105 -7.25 24.50 18.01
N ALA A 106 -6.23 24.41 18.87
CA ALA A 106 -4.86 24.65 18.49
C ALA A 106 -4.31 23.38 17.80
N TYR A 107 -3.73 23.53 16.62
CA TYR A 107 -3.13 22.43 15.88
C TYR A 107 -1.61 22.47 16.02
N ARG A 108 -0.97 21.30 16.10
CA ARG A 108 0.47 21.14 16.02
C ARG A 108 0.82 20.15 14.93
N LEU A 109 1.79 20.49 14.08
CA LEU A 109 2.38 19.56 13.13
C LEU A 109 3.50 18.80 13.82
N CYS A 110 3.31 17.50 13.98
CA CYS A 110 4.28 16.60 14.56
C CYS A 110 4.93 15.73 13.48
N HIS A 111 6.22 15.45 13.65
CA HIS A 111 6.99 14.56 12.79
C HIS A 111 8.00 13.78 13.65
N LEU A 112 8.52 12.69 13.09
CA LEU A 112 9.67 11.98 13.66
C LEU A 112 10.94 12.57 13.05
N ASP A 113 11.94 12.86 13.88
CA ASP A 113 13.28 13.21 13.39
C ASP A 113 14.09 11.96 13.02
N THR A 114 15.34 12.18 12.60
CA THR A 114 16.29 11.11 12.23
C THR A 114 16.68 10.19 13.38
N ASP A 115 16.56 10.67 14.61
CA ASP A 115 16.81 9.93 15.85
C ASP A 115 15.56 9.19 16.36
N GLY A 116 14.44 9.29 15.62
CA GLY A 116 13.16 8.67 15.96
C GLY A 116 12.39 9.41 17.06
N GLN A 117 12.78 10.64 17.39
CA GLN A 117 12.10 11.43 18.41
C GLN A 117 10.98 12.29 17.80
N VAL A 118 9.88 12.44 18.52
CA VAL A 118 8.75 13.26 18.10
C VAL A 118 9.09 14.74 18.29
N ARG A 119 9.01 15.52 17.22
CA ARG A 119 9.10 16.99 17.25
C ARG A 119 7.80 17.57 16.74
N CYS A 120 7.25 18.52 17.50
CA CYS A 120 6.00 19.18 17.15
C CYS A 120 6.21 20.69 17.05
N GLN A 121 5.61 21.31 16.04
CA GLN A 121 5.59 22.76 15.83
C GLN A 121 4.15 23.25 15.75
N GLU A 122 3.87 24.43 16.30
CA GLU A 122 2.55 25.05 16.21
C GLU A 122 2.15 25.28 14.74
N CYS A 123 0.92 24.89 14.40
CA CYS A 123 0.34 25.05 13.08
C CYS A 123 -0.88 25.97 13.19
N PRO A 124 -0.86 27.17 12.57
CA PRO A 124 -2.00 28.05 12.58
C PRO A 124 -3.19 27.41 11.84
N VAL A 125 -4.41 27.69 12.30
CA VAL A 125 -5.65 27.09 11.77
C VAL A 125 -5.80 27.31 10.26
N ASP A 126 -5.40 28.48 9.76
CA ASP A 126 -5.45 28.81 8.33
C ASP A 126 -4.59 27.89 7.45
N GLN A 127 -3.53 27.30 8.02
CA GLN A 127 -2.61 26.41 7.29
C GLN A 127 -2.99 24.94 7.40
N VAL A 128 -3.90 24.56 8.30
CA VAL A 128 -4.27 23.17 8.59
C VAL A 128 -4.72 22.42 7.32
N ALA A 129 -5.55 23.05 6.48
CA ALA A 129 -6.02 22.43 5.24
C ALA A 129 -4.86 22.15 4.26
N SER A 130 -3.96 23.12 4.11
CA SER A 130 -2.79 23.00 3.23
C SER A 130 -1.81 21.92 3.71
N VAL A 131 -1.53 21.90 5.02
CA VAL A 131 -0.68 20.90 5.66
C VAL A 131 -1.31 19.51 5.58
N SER A 132 -2.61 19.38 5.81
CA SER A 132 -3.35 18.12 5.66
C SER A 132 -3.22 17.55 4.24
N LEU A 133 -3.35 18.40 3.23
CA LEU A 133 -3.18 17.99 1.83
C LEU A 133 -1.73 17.54 1.55
N ALA A 134 -0.74 18.27 2.05
CA ALA A 134 0.67 17.89 1.90
C ALA A 134 1.02 16.57 2.60
N ILE A 135 0.40 16.28 3.76
CA ILE A 135 0.50 14.99 4.46
C ILE A 135 -0.17 13.89 3.65
N ALA A 136 -1.38 14.12 3.15
CA ALA A 136 -2.10 13.14 2.32
C ALA A 136 -1.29 12.77 1.06
N ARG A 137 -0.68 13.76 0.41
CA ARG A 137 0.25 13.54 -0.72
C ARG A 137 1.44 12.69 -0.31
N HIS A 138 2.01 12.92 0.87
CA HIS A 138 3.12 12.12 1.39
C HIS A 138 2.73 10.66 1.55
N GLN A 139 1.58 10.41 2.19
CA GLN A 139 1.07 9.06 2.39
C GLN A 139 0.83 8.34 1.05
N LYS A 140 0.20 9.02 0.09
CA LYS A 140 -0.02 8.50 -1.27
C LYS A 140 1.30 8.20 -1.98
N LEU A 141 2.28 9.10 -1.88
CA LEU A 141 3.60 8.92 -2.46
C LEU A 141 4.32 7.71 -1.86
N ARG A 142 4.27 7.52 -0.53
CA ARG A 142 4.84 6.33 0.13
C ARG A 142 4.20 5.03 -0.39
N GLN A 143 2.88 5.00 -0.54
CA GLN A 143 2.18 3.83 -1.07
C GLN A 143 2.63 3.49 -2.50
N LEU A 144 2.72 4.49 -3.38
CA LEU A 144 3.16 4.28 -4.76
C LEU A 144 4.63 3.83 -4.83
N LEU A 145 5.51 4.41 -4.02
CA LEU A 145 6.92 4.02 -3.98
C LEU A 145 7.10 2.58 -3.48
N SER A 146 6.37 2.19 -2.44
CA SER A 146 6.39 0.81 -1.93
C SER A 146 5.92 -0.18 -3.01
N ARG A 147 4.83 0.14 -3.71
CA ARG A 147 4.34 -0.70 -4.82
C ARG A 147 5.33 -0.77 -5.97
N LYS A 148 5.97 0.34 -6.32
CA LYS A 148 7.02 0.41 -7.34
C LYS A 148 8.18 -0.52 -6.99
N GLN A 149 8.72 -0.39 -5.77
CA GLN A 149 9.83 -1.23 -5.29
C GLN A 149 9.47 -2.72 -5.31
N HIS A 150 8.24 -3.06 -4.91
CA HIS A 150 7.76 -4.44 -4.95
C HIS A 150 7.75 -5.01 -6.38
N LEU A 151 7.28 -4.24 -7.37
CA LEU A 151 7.30 -4.66 -8.78
C LEU A 151 8.72 -4.80 -9.32
N GLU A 152 9.61 -3.87 -8.99
CA GLU A 152 11.02 -3.91 -9.40
C GLU A 152 11.71 -5.18 -8.86
N LEU A 153 11.51 -5.49 -7.58
CA LEU A 153 12.05 -6.70 -6.96
C LEU A 153 11.54 -7.97 -7.67
N ARG A 154 10.23 -8.05 -7.94
CA ARG A 154 9.63 -9.20 -8.62
C ARG A 154 10.14 -9.37 -10.06
N LEU A 155 10.27 -8.27 -10.79
CA LEU A 155 10.83 -8.28 -12.14
C LEU A 155 12.29 -8.74 -12.12
N GLY A 156 13.08 -8.27 -11.15
CA GLY A 156 14.46 -8.71 -10.96
C GLY A 156 14.57 -10.20 -10.69
N GLN A 157 13.82 -10.71 -9.70
CA GLN A 157 13.79 -12.12 -9.34
C GLN A 157 13.37 -13.02 -10.51
N LEU A 158 12.36 -12.61 -11.28
CA LEU A 158 11.92 -13.35 -12.46
C LEU A 158 13.01 -13.37 -13.55
N ALA A 159 13.67 -12.24 -13.79
CA ALA A 159 14.74 -12.14 -14.77
C ALA A 159 15.92 -13.07 -14.42
N GLU A 160 16.36 -13.08 -13.16
CA GLU A 160 17.41 -13.99 -12.66
C GLU A 160 17.03 -15.46 -12.87
N THR A 161 15.78 -15.81 -12.54
CA THR A 161 15.25 -17.17 -12.72
C THR A 161 15.25 -17.58 -14.20
N LEU A 162 14.79 -16.69 -15.09
CA LEU A 162 14.75 -16.94 -16.53
C LEU A 162 16.16 -17.09 -17.13
N VAL A 163 17.12 -16.27 -16.70
CA VAL A 163 18.53 -16.38 -17.12
C VAL A 163 19.11 -17.74 -16.71
N THR A 164 18.82 -18.19 -15.49
CA THR A 164 19.28 -19.48 -14.97
C THR A 164 18.70 -20.64 -15.79
N VAL A 165 17.38 -20.64 -16.04
CA VAL A 165 16.71 -21.65 -16.88
C VAL A 165 17.26 -21.64 -18.30
N HIS A 166 17.45 -20.47 -18.90
CA HIS A 166 18.02 -20.33 -20.23
C HIS A 166 19.46 -20.88 -20.30
N GLY A 167 20.26 -20.65 -19.25
CA GLY A 167 21.60 -21.22 -19.11
C GLY A 167 21.58 -22.74 -19.11
N HIS A 168 20.71 -23.36 -18.31
CA HIS A 168 20.55 -24.82 -18.26
C HIS A 168 20.15 -25.40 -19.61
N LEU A 169 19.17 -24.79 -20.31
CA LEU A 169 18.74 -25.25 -21.63
C LEU A 169 19.87 -25.20 -22.66
N LYS A 170 20.69 -24.13 -22.64
CA LYS A 170 21.83 -23.97 -23.54
C LYS A 170 22.96 -24.96 -23.25
N GLU A 171 23.20 -25.26 -21.97
CA GLU A 171 24.18 -26.27 -21.58
C GLU A 171 23.73 -27.68 -21.97
N SER A 172 22.44 -28.00 -21.75
CA SER A 172 21.86 -29.27 -22.20
C SER A 172 21.99 -29.44 -23.71
N ASP A 173 21.62 -28.44 -24.52
CA ASP A 173 21.74 -28.52 -25.99
C ASP A 173 23.18 -28.76 -26.46
N ARG A 174 24.17 -28.15 -25.77
CA ARG A 174 25.61 -28.39 -26.05
C ARG A 174 26.08 -29.80 -25.72
N LYS A 175 25.50 -30.48 -24.72
CA LYS A 175 25.87 -31.87 -24.36
C LYS A 175 25.33 -32.90 -25.35
N PHE A 176 24.33 -32.53 -26.16
CA PHE A 176 23.70 -33.41 -27.14
C PHE A 176 24.20 -33.20 -28.59
N ARG A 177 25.01 -32.16 -28.83
CA ARG A 177 25.73 -31.94 -30.09
C ARG A 177 27.14 -32.48 -30.01
#